data_AF-A0A940QCZ4-F1
#
_entry.id   AF-A0A940QCZ4-F1
#
_cell.length_a   1.000
_cell.length_b   1.000
_cell.length_c   1.000
_cell.angle_alpha   90.00
_cell.angle_beta   90.00
_cell.angle_gamma   90.00
#
_symmetry.space_group_name_H-M   'P 1'
#
loop_
_entity.id
_entity.type
_entity.pdbx_description
1 polymer ?
#
loop_
_entity_poly.entity_id
_entity_poly.type
_entity_poly.pdbx_seq_one_letter_code
_entity_poly.pdbx_strand_id
1 'polypeptide(L)'
;MRTVSDEYLAQVQASGRQFGACVRVYGNAAEPDVLWLGDIISIDILRSCSDQLQIGACMSDMLTLETKATALFNGRLKKVEVFYRCTAPVLDWVLMGTFYVDEAVTRNGVTAVKAYDMMSRLDKRVSWVDTSKATAPVFPCKMQSVLNYLCARAGVTTDFVCEDITVEKTPDGYTAQELISSIAASHGRNARFSPSEVLKFPAYEETEKTVQHGRCYSLDIVGGSGYTVKGILFQRSSDDKIYIDGTASEYDETADGIVTAFDPFATVGIAEYAWNRLGGLNYSAVSLEMPAENILEPGDVFTVEDADGTQKKAIVMEQELSLTCTGGFVEKISCTAESKAQNRSSENRTEAVETAVNSKSSYSTHLVTNAQPLKFDSIERGLLSVDFKVDSADSDVLFSGSQLCSISGAGTVGIVYKVDGAPQDFKPEQLLTAGKHVIAHAFPMALAVGK
;
A
#
# COMPACT_ATOMS: atom_id res chain seq x y z
N MET A 1 -8.45 -10.35 6.32
CA MET A 1 -7.49 -11.18 5.57
C MET A 1 -8.14 -11.67 4.29
N ARG A 2 -7.40 -11.69 3.18
CA ARG A 2 -7.89 -12.25 1.91
C ARG A 2 -8.15 -13.74 2.01
N THR A 3 -9.28 -14.18 1.48
CA THR A 3 -9.53 -15.60 1.21
C THR A 3 -8.69 -16.03 0.01
N VAL A 4 -7.73 -16.93 0.23
CA VAL A 4 -6.84 -17.50 -0.77
C VAL A 4 -6.84 -19.03 -0.66
N SER A 5 -6.39 -19.73 -1.70
CA SER A 5 -6.24 -21.19 -1.63
C SER A 5 -5.04 -21.60 -0.77
N ASP A 6 -5.09 -22.81 -0.21
CA ASP A 6 -3.97 -23.38 0.54
C ASP A 6 -2.70 -23.49 -0.32
N GLU A 7 -2.86 -23.83 -1.60
CA GLU A 7 -1.75 -23.88 -2.57
C GLU A 7 -1.10 -22.51 -2.77
N TYR A 8 -1.91 -21.46 -2.88
CA TYR A 8 -1.41 -20.09 -2.97
C TYR A 8 -0.63 -19.71 -1.71
N LEU A 9 -1.21 -19.95 -0.54
CA LEU A 9 -0.62 -19.64 0.76
C LEU A 9 0.75 -20.34 0.91
N ALA A 10 0.80 -21.64 0.63
CA ALA A 10 2.04 -22.42 0.67
C ALA A 10 3.09 -21.87 -0.30
N GLN A 11 2.69 -21.49 -1.51
CA GLN A 11 3.62 -21.04 -2.54
C GLN A 11 4.21 -19.67 -2.26
N VAL A 12 3.40 -18.70 -1.81
CA VAL A 12 3.92 -17.37 -1.48
C VAL A 12 4.76 -17.38 -0.21
N GLN A 13 4.53 -18.37 0.66
CA GLN A 13 5.34 -18.57 1.86
C GLN A 13 6.61 -19.41 1.61
N ALA A 14 6.74 -20.07 0.46
CA ALA A 14 7.91 -20.87 0.13
C ALA A 14 9.12 -20.03 -0.33
N SER A 15 10.31 -20.61 -0.16
CA SER A 15 11.57 -20.10 -0.71
C SER A 15 11.63 -20.31 -2.23
N GLY A 16 12.32 -19.43 -2.98
CA GLY A 16 12.57 -19.63 -4.42
C GLY A 16 11.33 -19.45 -5.32
N ARG A 17 10.28 -18.82 -4.78
CA ARG A 17 9.03 -18.50 -5.48
C ARG A 17 9.26 -17.66 -6.74
N GLN A 18 8.47 -17.95 -7.77
CA GLN A 18 8.47 -17.22 -9.05
C GLN A 18 7.09 -16.65 -9.31
N PHE A 19 7.05 -15.44 -9.87
CA PHE A 19 5.81 -14.72 -10.13
C PHE A 19 5.72 -14.23 -11.57
N GLY A 20 4.49 -14.11 -12.05
CA GLY A 20 4.15 -13.34 -13.23
C GLY A 20 3.19 -12.22 -12.84
N ALA A 21 3.25 -11.12 -13.60
CA ALA A 21 2.30 -10.02 -13.50
C ALA A 21 1.77 -9.67 -14.89
N CYS A 22 0.54 -9.20 -14.94
CA CYS A 22 -0.01 -8.55 -16.10
C CYS A 22 -0.95 -7.41 -15.72
N VAL A 23 -1.08 -6.45 -16.62
CA VAL A 23 -2.01 -5.32 -16.47
C VAL A 23 -2.97 -5.34 -17.64
N ARG A 24 -4.27 -5.36 -17.36
CA ARG A 24 -5.32 -5.25 -18.37
C ARG A 24 -5.80 -3.80 -18.44
N VAL A 25 -5.80 -3.23 -19.64
CA VAL A 25 -6.23 -1.85 -19.90
C VAL A 25 -7.46 -1.89 -20.78
N TYR A 26 -8.57 -1.36 -20.25
CA TYR A 26 -9.85 -1.39 -20.94
C TYR A 26 -10.04 -0.10 -21.75
N GLY A 27 -10.19 -0.27 -23.07
CA GLY A 27 -10.54 0.78 -24.01
C GLY A 27 -11.99 0.65 -24.50
N ASN A 28 -12.23 1.10 -25.74
CA ASN A 28 -13.53 0.94 -26.40
C ASN A 28 -13.68 -0.43 -27.11
N ALA A 29 -12.62 -1.24 -27.14
CA ALA A 29 -12.65 -2.58 -27.72
C ALA A 29 -13.39 -3.56 -26.79
N ALA A 30 -13.85 -4.68 -27.34
CA ALA A 30 -14.54 -5.72 -26.58
C ALA A 30 -13.60 -6.44 -25.59
N GLU A 31 -12.33 -6.60 -25.95
CA GLU A 31 -11.29 -7.20 -25.12
C GLU A 31 -10.30 -6.13 -24.63
N PRO A 32 -9.77 -6.26 -23.41
CA PRO A 32 -8.75 -5.35 -22.91
C PRO A 32 -7.39 -5.58 -23.59
N ASP A 33 -6.61 -4.52 -23.72
CA ASP A 33 -5.19 -4.63 -24.02
C ASP A 33 -4.47 -5.22 -22.80
N VAL A 34 -3.50 -6.11 -23.02
CA VAL A 34 -2.77 -6.78 -21.93
C VAL A 34 -1.30 -6.43 -22.00
N LEU A 35 -0.79 -5.81 -20.94
CA LEU A 35 0.64 -5.63 -20.69
C LEU A 35 1.17 -6.82 -19.94
N TRP A 36 2.22 -7.43 -20.49
CA TRP A 36 2.93 -8.51 -19.83
C TRP A 36 4.18 -7.98 -19.14
N LEU A 37 4.83 -8.81 -18.33
CA LEU A 37 6.02 -8.42 -17.56
C LEU A 37 7.12 -7.74 -18.40
N GLY A 38 7.27 -8.09 -19.69
CA GLY A 38 8.25 -7.44 -20.58
C GLY A 38 7.96 -5.96 -20.92
N ASP A 39 6.70 -5.56 -20.80
CA ASP A 39 6.20 -4.21 -21.04
C ASP A 39 6.17 -3.35 -19.76
N ILE A 40 6.23 -4.00 -18.59
CA ILE A 40 6.12 -3.37 -17.26
C ILE A 40 7.52 -3.04 -16.73
N ILE A 41 7.71 -1.82 -16.24
CA ILE A 41 8.93 -1.38 -15.56
C ILE A 41 8.72 -1.48 -14.05
N SER A 42 7.64 -0.90 -13.54
CA SER A 42 7.19 -1.02 -12.15
C SER A 42 5.67 -1.01 -12.02
N ILE A 43 5.17 -1.65 -10.98
CA ILE A 43 3.80 -1.56 -10.46
C ILE A 43 3.93 -1.30 -8.98
N ASP A 44 3.34 -0.20 -8.51
CA ASP A 44 3.28 0.16 -7.11
C ASP A 44 1.82 0.40 -6.74
N ILE A 45 1.27 -0.44 -5.86
CA ILE A 45 -0.08 -0.29 -5.33
C ILE A 45 0.02 0.13 -3.88
N LEU A 46 -0.47 1.34 -3.58
CA LEU A 46 -0.57 1.87 -2.24
C LEU A 46 -2.00 1.73 -1.73
N ARG A 47 -2.15 1.15 -0.55
CA ARG A 47 -3.44 0.98 0.14
C ARG A 47 -3.29 1.54 1.54
N SER A 48 -4.14 2.46 1.97
CA SER A 48 -4.00 3.12 3.26
C SER A 48 -5.36 3.36 3.94
N CYS A 49 -5.44 2.98 5.22
CA CYS A 49 -6.55 3.32 6.11
C CYS A 49 -6.47 4.78 6.56
N SER A 50 -5.29 5.17 7.06
CA SER A 50 -4.96 6.48 7.64
C SER A 50 -3.52 6.40 8.20
N ASP A 51 -2.94 7.55 8.52
CA ASP A 51 -1.73 7.72 9.34
C ASP A 51 -1.96 7.49 10.85
N GLN A 52 -3.19 7.22 11.26
CA GLN A 52 -3.65 7.05 12.63
C GLN A 52 -4.76 5.98 12.69
N LEU A 53 -5.04 5.45 13.90
CA LEU A 53 -6.21 4.60 14.07
C LEU A 53 -7.48 5.45 13.95
N GLN A 54 -8.31 5.18 12.94
CA GLN A 54 -9.52 5.93 12.66
C GLN A 54 -10.71 5.00 12.41
N ILE A 55 -11.92 5.52 12.63
CA ILE A 55 -13.16 4.93 12.15
C ILE A 55 -13.87 5.92 11.26
N GLY A 56 -14.62 5.42 10.29
CA GLY A 56 -15.25 6.24 9.27
C GLY A 56 -14.32 6.68 8.14
N ALA A 57 -13.06 6.25 8.10
CA ALA A 57 -12.17 6.58 7.00
C ALA A 57 -12.66 5.92 5.71
N CYS A 58 -12.67 6.68 4.62
CA CYS A 58 -12.94 6.19 3.27
C CYS A 58 -11.62 6.06 2.51
N MET A 59 -11.08 4.85 2.47
CA MET A 59 -9.80 4.54 1.86
C MET A 59 -9.90 4.53 0.34
N SER A 60 -8.88 5.07 -0.33
CA SER A 60 -8.72 4.93 -1.78
C SER A 60 -7.38 4.28 -2.08
N ASP A 61 -7.43 3.14 -2.76
CA ASP A 61 -6.22 2.48 -3.24
C ASP A 61 -5.70 3.23 -4.49
N MET A 62 -4.38 3.40 -4.58
CA MET A 62 -3.71 4.08 -5.67
C MET A 62 -2.75 3.13 -6.39
N LEU A 63 -2.76 3.18 -7.72
CA LEU A 63 -1.80 2.54 -8.59
C LEU A 63 -0.87 3.58 -9.20
N THR A 64 0.43 3.34 -9.07
CA THR A 64 1.48 3.94 -9.90
C THR A 64 2.07 2.85 -10.79
N LEU A 65 2.04 3.06 -12.11
CA LEU A 65 2.55 2.10 -13.09
C LEU A 65 3.53 2.80 -14.03
N GLU A 66 4.71 2.21 -14.20
CA GLU A 66 5.64 2.58 -15.27
C GLU A 66 5.70 1.48 -16.33
N THR A 67 5.57 1.86 -17.60
CA THR A 67 5.52 0.90 -18.71
C THR A 67 6.11 1.46 -19.99
N LYS A 68 6.61 0.57 -20.86
CA LYS A 68 7.06 0.88 -22.22
C LYS A 68 5.89 1.12 -23.20
N ALA A 69 4.65 0.86 -22.78
CA ALA A 69 3.48 1.07 -23.61
C ALA A 69 3.09 2.56 -23.66
N THR A 70 3.32 3.20 -24.81
CA THR A 70 3.17 4.67 -24.96
C THR A 70 1.81 5.15 -25.47
N ALA A 71 0.93 4.24 -25.92
CA ALA A 71 -0.34 4.62 -26.55
C ALA A 71 -1.60 4.15 -25.80
N LEU A 72 -1.47 3.31 -24.76
CA LEU A 72 -2.62 2.64 -24.14
C LEU A 72 -3.39 3.53 -23.15
N PHE A 73 -2.70 4.44 -22.47
CA PHE A 73 -3.26 5.20 -21.34
C PHE A 73 -3.79 6.59 -21.72
N ASN A 74 -4.00 6.83 -23.01
CA ASN A 74 -4.58 8.08 -23.49
C ASN A 74 -6.04 8.22 -23.01
N GLY A 75 -6.31 9.21 -22.16
CA GLY A 75 -7.66 9.56 -21.68
C GLY A 75 -7.89 9.22 -20.20
N ARG A 76 -8.65 10.09 -19.52
CA ARG A 76 -9.05 9.92 -18.13
C ARG A 76 -10.09 8.79 -17.96
N LEU A 77 -10.12 8.20 -16.77
CA LEU A 77 -11.06 7.17 -16.33
C LEU A 77 -11.04 5.85 -17.11
N LYS A 78 -9.95 5.57 -17.84
CA LYS A 78 -9.73 4.23 -18.37
C LYS A 78 -9.60 3.22 -17.23
N LYS A 79 -10.34 2.13 -17.31
CA LYS A 79 -10.26 1.04 -16.33
C LYS A 79 -8.97 0.25 -16.55
N VAL A 80 -8.28 -0.05 -15.46
CA VAL A 80 -7.03 -0.79 -15.40
C VAL A 80 -7.17 -1.86 -14.32
N GLU A 81 -6.82 -3.10 -14.64
CA GLU A 81 -6.80 -4.20 -13.66
C GLU A 81 -5.39 -4.77 -13.58
N VAL A 82 -4.89 -4.93 -12.36
CA VAL A 82 -3.55 -5.47 -12.09
C VAL A 82 -3.69 -6.89 -11.57
N PHE A 83 -3.01 -7.83 -12.20
CA PHE A 83 -3.00 -9.24 -11.80
C PHE A 83 -1.59 -9.74 -11.54
N TYR A 84 -1.49 -10.71 -10.63
CA TYR A 84 -0.28 -11.50 -10.43
C TYR A 84 -0.65 -12.97 -10.29
N ARG A 85 0.35 -13.85 -10.42
CA ARG A 85 0.25 -15.27 -10.12
C ARG A 85 1.60 -15.85 -9.76
N CYS A 86 1.61 -16.99 -9.08
CA CYS A 86 2.79 -17.85 -9.02
C CYS A 86 2.97 -18.58 -10.36
N THR A 87 4.22 -18.76 -10.79
CA THR A 87 4.56 -19.44 -12.07
C THR A 87 5.27 -20.78 -11.88
N ALA A 88 5.65 -21.12 -10.65
CA ALA A 88 6.23 -22.40 -10.29
C ALA A 88 5.72 -22.84 -8.90
N PRO A 89 4.59 -23.58 -8.82
CA PRO A 89 3.73 -24.01 -9.93
C PRO A 89 2.92 -22.84 -10.53
N VAL A 90 2.38 -23.05 -11.73
CA VAL A 90 1.50 -22.07 -12.37
C VAL A 90 0.14 -22.10 -11.69
N LEU A 91 -0.16 -21.04 -10.93
CA LEU A 91 -1.45 -20.84 -10.27
C LEU A 91 -2.34 -19.88 -11.08
N ASP A 92 -3.61 -19.81 -10.69
CA ASP A 92 -4.56 -18.86 -11.27
C ASP A 92 -4.15 -17.41 -11.03
N TRP A 93 -4.59 -16.53 -11.93
CA TRP A 93 -4.40 -15.09 -11.78
C TRP A 93 -5.23 -14.54 -10.63
N VAL A 94 -4.56 -13.84 -9.72
CA VAL A 94 -5.19 -13.14 -8.61
C VAL A 94 -5.23 -11.65 -8.92
N LEU A 95 -6.43 -11.07 -8.80
CA LEU A 95 -6.64 -9.63 -8.97
C LEU A 95 -6.07 -8.86 -7.78
N MET A 96 -5.11 -7.98 -8.04
CA MET A 96 -4.51 -7.10 -7.03
C MET A 96 -5.32 -5.85 -6.79
N GLY A 97 -5.96 -5.32 -7.84
CA GLY A 97 -6.78 -4.13 -7.78
C GLY A 97 -7.34 -3.74 -9.13
N THR A 98 -8.45 -3.01 -9.09
CA THR A 98 -9.06 -2.34 -10.23
C THR A 98 -9.00 -0.84 -10.03
N PHE A 99 -8.47 -0.13 -11.01
CA PHE A 99 -8.16 1.29 -10.93
C PHE A 99 -8.66 2.04 -12.16
N TYR A 100 -8.75 3.36 -12.05
CA TYR A 100 -9.21 4.28 -13.07
C TYR A 100 -8.15 5.35 -13.27
N VAL A 101 -7.64 5.46 -14.49
CA VAL A 101 -6.57 6.40 -14.84
C VAL A 101 -6.99 7.82 -14.52
N ASP A 102 -6.22 8.48 -13.66
CA ASP A 102 -6.35 9.92 -13.38
C ASP A 102 -5.40 10.72 -14.28
N GLU A 103 -4.14 10.28 -14.33
CA GLU A 103 -3.08 10.89 -15.13
C GLU A 103 -2.22 9.82 -15.82
N ALA A 104 -1.77 10.13 -17.04
CA ALA A 104 -0.75 9.36 -17.73
C ALA A 104 0.20 10.32 -18.48
N VAL A 105 1.50 10.17 -18.25
CA VAL A 105 2.54 11.02 -18.84
C VAL A 105 3.57 10.16 -19.55
N THR A 106 3.75 10.38 -20.85
CA THR A 106 4.77 9.69 -21.65
C THR A 106 5.99 10.57 -21.88
N ARG A 107 7.18 10.09 -21.50
CA ARG A 107 8.48 10.73 -21.75
C ARG A 107 9.52 9.68 -22.09
N ASN A 108 10.35 9.95 -23.10
CA ASN A 108 11.49 9.10 -23.48
C ASN A 108 11.13 7.60 -23.67
N GLY A 109 9.95 7.31 -24.23
CA GLY A 109 9.50 5.93 -24.48
C GLY A 109 8.94 5.18 -23.26
N VAL A 110 8.77 5.86 -22.12
CA VAL A 110 8.14 5.33 -20.91
C VAL A 110 6.88 6.13 -20.61
N THR A 111 5.82 5.44 -20.20
CA THR A 111 4.59 6.04 -19.68
C THR A 111 4.50 5.78 -18.19
N ALA A 112 4.39 6.86 -17.42
CA ALA A 112 4.02 6.81 -16.01
C ALA A 112 2.50 7.04 -15.90
N VAL A 113 1.80 6.15 -15.19
CA VAL A 113 0.35 6.17 -15.01
C VAL A 113 0.05 6.27 -13.53
N LYS A 114 -0.83 7.19 -13.18
CA LYS A 114 -1.43 7.32 -11.85
C LYS A 114 -2.93 7.02 -11.95
N ALA A 115 -3.41 6.08 -11.15
CA ALA A 115 -4.79 5.64 -11.17
C ALA A 115 -5.31 5.39 -9.76
N TYR A 116 -6.61 5.54 -9.57
CA TYR A 116 -7.26 5.36 -8.26
C TYR A 116 -8.43 4.39 -8.38
N ASP A 117 -8.82 3.80 -7.26
CA ASP A 117 -10.04 2.99 -7.20
C ASP A 117 -11.33 3.83 -7.35
N MET A 118 -12.47 3.17 -7.15
CA MET A 118 -13.80 3.77 -7.26
C MET A 118 -14.14 4.78 -6.17
N MET A 119 -13.31 4.99 -5.14
CA MET A 119 -13.64 5.89 -4.03
C MET A 119 -13.88 7.33 -4.52
N SER A 120 -13.11 7.77 -5.51
CA SER A 120 -13.30 9.07 -6.17
C SER A 120 -14.69 9.30 -6.77
N ARG A 121 -15.46 8.24 -7.08
CA ARG A 121 -16.83 8.36 -7.63
C ARG A 121 -17.87 8.73 -6.59
N LEU A 122 -17.52 8.71 -5.31
CA LEU A 122 -18.41 8.97 -4.19
C LEU A 122 -18.38 10.44 -3.74
N ASP A 123 -17.59 11.28 -4.40
CA ASP A 123 -17.37 12.71 -4.09
C ASP A 123 -18.60 13.62 -4.37
N LYS A 124 -19.65 13.10 -5.00
CA LYS A 124 -20.83 13.90 -5.38
C LYS A 124 -21.82 14.02 -4.24
N ARG A 125 -22.33 15.26 -4.05
CA ARG A 125 -23.46 15.54 -3.15
C ARG A 125 -24.66 14.66 -3.49
N VAL A 126 -25.28 14.12 -2.45
CA VAL A 126 -26.46 13.27 -2.56
C VAL A 126 -27.71 14.15 -2.66
N SER A 127 -28.60 13.77 -3.56
CA SER A 127 -29.96 14.30 -3.64
C SER A 127 -30.90 13.12 -3.38
N TRP A 128 -31.86 13.30 -2.48
CA TRP A 128 -32.79 12.26 -2.04
C TRP A 128 -34.05 12.26 -2.90
N VAL A 129 -33.89 11.89 -4.17
CA VAL A 129 -34.97 11.79 -5.15
C VAL A 129 -34.80 10.53 -5.97
N ASP A 130 -35.91 9.99 -6.46
CA ASP A 130 -35.87 8.85 -7.37
C ASP A 130 -35.09 9.18 -8.65
N THR A 131 -34.34 8.19 -9.12
CA THR A 131 -33.58 8.24 -10.37
C THR A 131 -33.84 6.96 -11.17
N SER A 132 -33.36 6.91 -12.41
CA SER A 132 -33.40 5.68 -13.21
C SER A 132 -32.59 4.52 -12.62
N LYS A 133 -31.71 4.78 -11.65
CA LYS A 133 -30.81 3.79 -11.04
C LYS A 133 -31.18 3.42 -9.60
N ALA A 134 -31.90 4.27 -8.89
CA ALA A 134 -32.14 4.14 -7.46
C ALA A 134 -33.44 4.83 -7.03
N THR A 135 -34.17 4.19 -6.11
CA THR A 135 -35.36 4.72 -5.45
C THR A 135 -34.96 5.28 -4.09
N ALA A 136 -35.29 6.54 -3.82
CA ALA A 136 -34.96 7.18 -2.55
C ALA A 136 -35.79 6.59 -1.39
N PRO A 137 -35.17 6.30 -0.23
CA PRO A 137 -35.91 5.84 0.93
C PRO A 137 -36.81 6.94 1.51
N VAL A 138 -37.91 6.53 2.13
CA VAL A 138 -38.77 7.44 2.91
C VAL A 138 -38.30 7.42 4.35
N PHE A 139 -37.92 8.57 4.90
CA PHE A 139 -37.47 8.71 6.28
C PHE A 139 -38.66 8.84 7.26
N PRO A 140 -38.57 8.27 8.48
CA PRO A 140 -37.44 7.49 9.02
C PRO A 140 -37.28 6.14 8.32
N CYS A 141 -36.04 5.73 8.05
CA CYS A 141 -35.72 4.47 7.38
C CYS A 141 -34.55 3.74 8.04
N LYS A 142 -34.30 2.49 7.64
CA LYS A 142 -33.11 1.75 8.11
C LYS A 142 -31.85 2.25 7.43
N MET A 143 -30.73 2.29 8.15
CA MET A 143 -29.42 2.68 7.61
C MET A 143 -29.00 1.82 6.41
N GLN A 144 -29.40 0.54 6.37
CA GLN A 144 -29.24 -0.31 5.18
C GLN A 144 -29.90 0.28 3.93
N SER A 145 -31.07 0.91 4.06
CA SER A 145 -31.77 1.54 2.93
C SER A 145 -31.02 2.77 2.43
N VAL A 146 -30.40 3.52 3.34
CA VAL A 146 -29.50 4.63 3.02
C VAL A 146 -28.28 4.10 2.24
N LEU A 147 -27.58 3.10 2.76
CA LEU A 147 -26.42 2.49 2.09
C LEU A 147 -26.77 1.96 0.69
N ASN A 148 -27.85 1.18 0.57
CA ASN A 148 -28.32 0.63 -0.70
C ASN A 148 -28.61 1.73 -1.72
N TYR A 149 -29.25 2.83 -1.29
CA TYR A 149 -29.51 3.97 -2.16
C TYR A 149 -28.22 4.65 -2.64
N LEU A 150 -27.24 4.87 -1.75
CA LEU A 150 -25.95 5.45 -2.09
C LEU A 150 -25.20 4.59 -3.12
N CYS A 151 -25.13 3.28 -2.87
CA CYS A 151 -24.49 2.32 -3.76
C CYS A 151 -25.15 2.29 -5.14
N ALA A 152 -26.48 2.17 -5.20
CA ALA A 152 -27.23 2.14 -6.45
C ALA A 152 -27.07 3.45 -7.26
N ARG A 153 -27.08 4.61 -6.58
CA ARG A 153 -26.89 5.91 -7.22
C ARG A 153 -25.49 6.08 -7.80
N ALA A 154 -24.47 5.61 -7.08
CA ALA A 154 -23.07 5.63 -7.53
C ALA A 154 -22.76 4.53 -8.57
N GLY A 155 -23.63 3.54 -8.73
CA GLY A 155 -23.41 2.39 -9.61
C GLY A 155 -22.33 1.45 -9.06
N VAL A 156 -22.25 1.31 -7.74
CA VAL A 156 -21.34 0.41 -7.05
C VAL A 156 -22.13 -0.63 -6.25
N THR A 157 -21.48 -1.75 -5.93
CA THR A 157 -22.08 -2.82 -5.12
C THR A 157 -21.44 -2.86 -3.74
N THR A 158 -22.18 -3.33 -2.75
CA THR A 158 -21.66 -3.67 -1.42
C THR A 158 -22.28 -4.98 -0.96
N ASP A 159 -21.55 -5.74 -0.16
CA ASP A 159 -22.04 -6.91 0.58
C ASP A 159 -22.17 -6.63 2.08
N PHE A 160 -21.98 -5.38 2.50
CA PHE A 160 -22.10 -5.00 3.89
C PHE A 160 -23.55 -4.94 4.33
N VAL A 161 -23.82 -5.56 5.49
CA VAL A 161 -25.10 -5.52 6.17
C VAL A 161 -24.96 -4.58 7.36
N CYS A 162 -25.65 -3.46 7.31
CA CYS A 162 -25.76 -2.55 8.45
C CYS A 162 -26.52 -3.21 9.59
N GLU A 163 -26.16 -2.83 10.81
CA GLU A 163 -26.98 -3.09 11.99
C GLU A 163 -28.36 -2.43 11.89
N ASP A 164 -29.26 -2.83 12.79
CA ASP A 164 -30.62 -2.32 12.84
C ASP A 164 -30.72 -0.87 13.37
N ILE A 165 -30.07 0.06 12.68
CA ILE A 165 -30.01 1.48 12.99
C ILE A 165 -31.08 2.22 12.18
N THR A 166 -31.89 3.02 12.86
CA THR A 166 -32.87 3.91 12.21
C THR A 166 -32.23 5.28 11.95
N VAL A 167 -32.35 5.75 10.71
CA VAL A 167 -32.01 7.12 10.31
C VAL A 167 -33.29 7.94 10.32
N GLU A 168 -33.40 8.85 11.29
CA GLU A 168 -34.63 9.59 11.60
C GLU A 168 -34.99 10.65 10.56
N LYS A 169 -33.97 11.32 10.00
CA LYS A 169 -34.13 12.44 9.09
C LYS A 169 -33.24 12.26 7.87
N THR A 170 -33.67 12.85 6.76
CA THR A 170 -32.87 12.96 5.55
C THR A 170 -31.52 13.63 5.87
N PRO A 171 -30.38 12.98 5.57
CA PRO A 171 -29.06 13.60 5.75
C PRO A 171 -28.71 14.42 4.50
N ASP A 172 -29.27 15.63 4.42
CA ASP A 172 -29.04 16.56 3.33
C ASP A 172 -27.68 17.25 3.43
N GLY A 173 -27.10 17.61 2.28
CA GLY A 173 -25.89 18.43 2.23
C GLY A 173 -24.57 17.67 2.28
N TYR A 174 -24.60 16.34 2.29
CA TYR A 174 -23.42 15.49 2.28
C TYR A 174 -23.17 14.84 0.90
N THR A 175 -21.92 14.50 0.64
CA THR A 175 -21.48 13.62 -0.44
C THR A 175 -21.77 12.16 -0.11
N ALA A 176 -21.79 11.29 -1.13
CA ALA A 176 -21.96 9.86 -0.88
C ALA A 176 -20.81 9.30 -0.02
N GLN A 177 -19.58 9.80 -0.24
CA GLN A 177 -18.40 9.44 0.53
C GLN A 177 -18.53 9.85 2.00
N GLU A 178 -18.97 11.07 2.30
CA GLU A 178 -19.20 11.52 3.70
C GLU A 178 -20.27 10.69 4.39
N LEU A 179 -21.35 10.31 3.69
CA LEU A 179 -22.37 9.45 4.30
C LEU A 179 -21.90 8.01 4.49
N ILE A 180 -21.12 7.47 3.55
CA ILE A 180 -20.50 6.14 3.70
C ILE A 180 -19.48 6.16 4.85
N SER A 181 -18.73 7.26 4.99
CA SER A 181 -17.84 7.52 6.13
C SER A 181 -18.60 7.47 7.44
N SER A 182 -19.72 8.20 7.56
CA SER A 182 -20.56 8.16 8.76
C SER A 182 -21.17 6.78 9.02
N ILE A 183 -21.66 6.08 7.98
CA ILE A 183 -22.16 4.70 8.12
C ILE A 183 -21.04 3.79 8.65
N ALA A 184 -19.82 3.89 8.12
CA ALA A 184 -18.68 3.11 8.60
C ALA A 184 -18.35 3.42 10.06
N ALA A 185 -18.35 4.71 10.41
CA ALA A 185 -18.12 5.19 11.77
C ALA A 185 -19.18 4.64 12.75
N SER A 186 -20.47 4.68 12.38
CA SER A 186 -21.57 4.09 13.19
C SER A 186 -21.36 2.59 13.47
N HIS A 187 -20.55 1.92 12.66
CA HIS A 187 -20.26 0.49 12.81
C HIS A 187 -18.87 0.20 13.42
N GLY A 188 -18.12 1.22 13.85
CA GLY A 188 -16.75 1.08 14.33
C GLY A 188 -15.80 0.54 13.27
N ARG A 189 -16.05 0.86 12.00
CA ARG A 189 -15.37 0.33 10.81
C ARG A 189 -14.86 1.47 9.92
N ASN A 190 -14.09 1.12 8.91
CA ASN A 190 -13.74 2.00 7.79
C ASN A 190 -14.44 1.53 6.52
N ALA A 191 -14.30 2.26 5.42
CA ALA A 191 -14.84 1.90 4.10
C ALA A 191 -13.72 1.88 3.05
N ARG A 192 -13.78 0.91 2.12
CA ARG A 192 -12.85 0.80 1.00
C ARG A 192 -13.47 0.04 -0.16
N PHE A 193 -12.88 0.14 -1.34
CA PHE A 193 -13.15 -0.83 -2.39
C PHE A 193 -12.25 -2.06 -2.26
N SER A 194 -12.83 -3.23 -2.51
CA SER A 194 -12.07 -4.46 -2.76
C SER A 194 -11.45 -4.44 -4.16
N PRO A 195 -10.46 -5.29 -4.44
CA PRO A 195 -9.88 -5.39 -5.79
C PRO A 195 -10.91 -5.59 -6.91
N SER A 196 -12.02 -6.26 -6.60
CA SER A 196 -13.14 -6.53 -7.52
C SER A 196 -14.26 -5.49 -7.49
N GLU A 197 -13.97 -4.26 -7.03
CA GLU A 197 -14.89 -3.10 -7.06
C GLU A 197 -16.14 -3.20 -6.17
N VAL A 198 -16.13 -4.09 -5.18
CA VAL A 198 -17.17 -4.14 -4.14
C VAL A 198 -16.77 -3.23 -2.98
N LEU A 199 -17.66 -2.33 -2.56
CA LEU A 199 -17.49 -1.48 -1.37
C LEU A 199 -17.60 -2.36 -0.11
N LYS A 200 -16.51 -2.40 0.65
CA LYS A 200 -16.32 -3.17 1.89
C LYS A 200 -16.23 -2.25 3.09
N PHE A 201 -16.59 -2.79 4.26
CA PHE A 201 -16.45 -2.12 5.54
C PHE A 201 -15.52 -2.93 6.47
N PRO A 202 -14.19 -2.86 6.28
CA PRO A 202 -13.24 -3.61 7.09
C PRO A 202 -13.29 -3.20 8.56
N ALA A 203 -13.10 -4.18 9.43
CA ALA A 203 -12.94 -4.01 10.87
C ALA A 203 -11.50 -4.29 11.29
N TYR A 204 -11.15 -3.82 12.48
CA TYR A 204 -9.92 -4.16 13.17
C TYR A 204 -10.03 -5.52 13.86
N GLU A 205 -10.19 -6.57 13.05
CA GLU A 205 -10.32 -7.95 13.54
C GLU A 205 -8.96 -8.65 13.56
N GLU A 206 -8.72 -9.42 14.63
CA GLU A 206 -7.52 -10.24 14.75
C GLU A 206 -7.53 -11.38 13.75
N THR A 207 -6.39 -11.52 13.09
CA THR A 207 -6.12 -12.56 12.11
C THR A 207 -5.13 -13.57 12.70
N GLU A 208 -5.19 -14.81 12.21
CA GLU A 208 -4.25 -15.87 12.62
C GLU A 208 -2.84 -15.73 11.99
N LYS A 209 -2.58 -14.63 11.27
CA LYS A 209 -1.30 -14.42 10.59
C LYS A 209 -0.24 -13.92 11.58
N THR A 210 0.84 -14.69 11.68
CA THR A 210 2.09 -14.23 12.25
C THR A 210 3.12 -13.95 11.16
N VAL A 211 3.68 -12.74 11.16
CA VAL A 211 4.86 -12.37 10.37
C VAL A 211 6.09 -12.62 11.24
N GLN A 212 6.95 -13.52 10.77
CA GLN A 212 8.15 -13.96 11.47
C GLN A 212 9.33 -13.03 11.12
N HIS A 213 10.14 -12.59 12.10
CA HIS A 213 11.32 -11.73 11.85
C HIS A 213 12.18 -12.22 10.67
N GLY A 214 12.48 -13.53 10.61
CA GLY A 214 13.31 -14.12 9.55
C GLY A 214 12.69 -14.10 8.15
N ARG A 215 11.44 -13.64 8.00
CA ARG A 215 10.76 -13.46 6.70
C ARG A 215 10.89 -12.05 6.17
N CYS A 216 11.26 -11.09 7.01
CA CYS A 216 11.37 -9.69 6.63
C CYS A 216 12.77 -9.39 6.07
N TYR A 217 12.82 -8.55 5.05
CA TYR A 217 14.05 -7.87 4.63
C TYR A 217 14.44 -6.77 5.62
N SER A 218 13.43 -6.09 6.16
CA SER A 218 13.58 -5.13 7.25
C SER A 218 12.36 -5.21 8.18
N LEU A 219 12.60 -5.05 9.48
CA LEU A 219 11.57 -5.04 10.50
C LEU A 219 11.97 -4.06 11.60
N ASP A 220 11.13 -3.06 11.82
CA ASP A 220 11.21 -2.12 12.93
C ASP A 220 9.95 -2.24 13.77
N ILE A 221 10.11 -2.44 15.08
CA ILE A 221 9.03 -2.53 16.05
C ILE A 221 9.33 -1.53 17.15
N VAL A 222 8.47 -0.53 17.32
CA VAL A 222 8.67 0.45 18.38
C VAL A 222 8.48 -0.23 19.76
N GLY A 223 9.44 0.01 20.65
CA GLY A 223 9.42 -0.47 22.03
C GLY A 223 8.26 0.11 22.86
N GLY A 224 8.01 -0.48 24.05
CA GLY A 224 6.97 -0.02 24.97
C GLY A 224 5.63 -0.76 24.82
N SER A 225 4.59 -0.21 25.46
CA SER A 225 3.27 -0.84 25.61
C SER A 225 2.34 -0.70 24.39
N GLY A 226 2.78 -0.01 23.34
CA GLY A 226 1.93 0.30 22.19
C GLY A 226 0.81 1.31 22.50
N TYR A 227 -0.11 1.46 21.54
CA TYR A 227 -1.32 2.26 21.64
C TYR A 227 -2.49 1.39 22.09
N THR A 228 -3.30 1.91 23.01
CA THR A 228 -4.56 1.27 23.44
C THR A 228 -5.72 2.20 23.19
N VAL A 229 -6.78 1.70 22.55
CA VAL A 229 -8.06 2.40 22.43
C VAL A 229 -8.71 2.48 23.80
N LYS A 230 -8.83 3.70 24.34
CA LYS A 230 -9.39 3.98 25.66
C LYS A 230 -10.77 4.62 25.59
N GLY A 231 -11.11 5.29 24.50
CA GLY A 231 -12.44 5.86 24.30
C GLY A 231 -12.73 6.17 22.84
N ILE A 232 -13.98 6.51 22.56
CA ILE A 232 -14.47 6.95 21.25
C ILE A 232 -15.20 8.28 21.42
N LEU A 233 -14.88 9.23 20.54
CA LEU A 233 -15.53 10.52 20.45
C LEU A 233 -16.20 10.68 19.09
N PHE A 234 -17.53 10.62 19.07
CA PHE A 234 -18.32 10.96 17.88
C PHE A 234 -18.67 12.44 17.89
N GLN A 235 -18.40 13.12 16.78
CA GLN A 235 -18.84 14.48 16.51
C GLN A 235 -20.05 14.43 15.57
N ARG A 236 -21.21 14.91 16.04
CA ARG A 236 -22.44 14.99 15.23
C ARG A 236 -22.55 16.31 14.48
N SER A 237 -22.04 17.37 15.11
CA SER A 237 -21.91 18.72 14.57
C SER A 237 -20.77 19.45 15.28
N SER A 238 -20.59 20.76 15.03
CA SER A 238 -19.56 21.57 15.70
C SER A 238 -19.64 21.53 17.23
N ASP A 239 -20.87 21.47 17.78
CA ASP A 239 -21.13 21.68 19.21
C ASP A 239 -21.82 20.47 19.88
N ASP A 240 -22.06 19.40 19.13
CA ASP A 240 -22.74 18.19 19.62
C ASP A 240 -21.84 16.97 19.47
N LYS A 241 -21.45 16.39 20.60
CA LYS A 241 -20.53 15.26 20.69
C LYS A 241 -21.10 14.16 21.58
N ILE A 242 -20.75 12.93 21.25
CA ILE A 242 -21.01 11.75 22.08
C ILE A 242 -19.67 11.11 22.40
N TYR A 243 -19.37 11.02 23.69
CA TYR A 243 -18.15 10.42 24.20
C TYR A 243 -18.49 9.15 24.97
N ILE A 244 -17.71 8.10 24.75
CA ILE A 244 -17.76 6.86 25.52
C ILE A 244 -16.34 6.38 25.81
N ASP A 245 -16.10 5.93 27.03
CA ASP A 245 -14.93 5.15 27.39
C ASP A 245 -15.33 4.01 28.33
N GLY A 246 -14.47 3.00 28.46
CA GLY A 246 -14.75 1.84 29.31
C GLY A 246 -14.22 1.95 30.73
N THR A 247 -13.63 3.07 31.14
CA THR A 247 -12.82 3.11 32.39
C THR A 247 -12.85 4.41 33.18
N ALA A 248 -13.22 5.55 32.59
CA ALA A 248 -13.08 6.82 33.27
C ALA A 248 -14.27 7.09 34.17
N SER A 249 -13.96 7.52 35.39
CA SER A 249 -14.92 8.13 36.31
C SER A 249 -15.29 9.55 35.90
N GLU A 250 -14.57 10.17 34.97
CA GLU A 250 -14.72 11.56 34.54
C GLU A 250 -14.52 11.70 33.01
N TYR A 251 -15.26 12.62 32.40
CA TYR A 251 -15.16 12.94 30.97
C TYR A 251 -13.80 13.59 30.64
N ASP A 252 -13.02 12.98 29.75
CA ASP A 252 -11.79 13.56 29.19
C ASP A 252 -11.63 13.21 27.70
N GLU A 253 -12.26 14.02 26.84
CA GLU A 253 -12.12 13.90 25.38
C GLU A 253 -10.70 14.19 24.87
N THR A 254 -9.81 14.68 25.73
CA THR A 254 -8.42 14.98 25.39
C THR A 254 -7.46 13.88 25.81
N ALA A 255 -7.92 12.79 26.42
CA ALA A 255 -7.07 11.69 26.87
C ALA A 255 -6.28 11.02 25.72
N ASP A 256 -5.18 10.33 26.04
CA ASP A 256 -4.50 9.46 25.07
C ASP A 256 -5.38 8.25 24.76
N GLY A 257 -5.41 7.80 23.50
CA GLY A 257 -6.17 6.60 23.11
C GLY A 257 -7.62 6.87 22.74
N ILE A 258 -8.00 8.12 22.48
CA ILE A 258 -9.35 8.49 22.03
C ILE A 258 -9.43 8.45 20.50
N VAL A 259 -10.29 7.59 19.97
CA VAL A 259 -10.58 7.53 18.53
C VAL A 259 -11.70 8.51 18.22
N THR A 260 -11.45 9.47 17.32
CA THR A 260 -12.42 10.50 16.95
C THR A 260 -12.99 10.23 15.56
N ALA A 261 -14.30 10.42 15.40
CA ALA A 261 -14.95 10.35 14.09
C ALA A 261 -16.12 11.32 13.98
N PHE A 262 -16.39 11.76 12.74
CA PHE A 262 -17.60 12.52 12.43
C PHE A 262 -18.72 11.57 12.02
N ASP A 263 -19.85 11.64 12.72
CA ASP A 263 -21.04 10.85 12.43
C ASP A 263 -22.32 11.61 12.84
N PRO A 264 -23.09 12.17 11.89
CA PRO A 264 -24.33 12.86 12.20
C PRO A 264 -25.43 11.91 12.70
N PHE A 265 -25.27 10.60 12.50
CA PHE A 265 -26.21 9.58 12.97
C PHE A 265 -25.91 9.13 14.40
N ALA A 266 -24.76 9.49 14.97
CA ALA A 266 -24.33 8.97 16.25
C ALA A 266 -25.38 9.17 17.35
N THR A 267 -25.57 8.11 18.12
CA THR A 267 -26.38 8.04 19.34
C THR A 267 -25.54 7.33 20.41
N VAL A 268 -25.98 7.36 21.67
CA VAL A 268 -25.31 6.60 22.74
C VAL A 268 -25.21 5.11 22.37
N GLY A 269 -26.29 4.52 21.85
CA GLY A 269 -26.28 3.10 21.45
C GLY A 269 -25.32 2.79 20.29
N ILE A 270 -25.16 3.70 19.34
CA ILE A 270 -24.16 3.58 18.26
C ILE A 270 -22.74 3.68 18.85
N ALA A 271 -22.52 4.60 19.77
CA ALA A 271 -21.23 4.76 20.43
C ALA A 271 -20.85 3.51 21.26
N GLU A 272 -21.80 2.95 22.02
CA GLU A 272 -21.65 1.68 22.74
C GLU A 272 -21.35 0.52 21.79
N TYR A 273 -22.05 0.45 20.65
CA TYR A 273 -21.84 -0.58 19.64
C TYR A 273 -20.43 -0.52 19.03
N ALA A 274 -19.93 0.68 18.73
CA ALA A 274 -18.56 0.89 18.24
C ALA A 274 -17.53 0.59 19.34
N TRP A 275 -17.79 1.03 20.57
CA TRP A 275 -16.92 0.78 21.73
C TRP A 275 -16.73 -0.72 22.00
N ASN A 276 -17.80 -1.50 21.94
CA ASN A 276 -17.74 -2.96 22.14
C ASN A 276 -16.86 -3.70 21.12
N ARG A 277 -16.46 -3.07 20.02
CA ARG A 277 -15.56 -3.63 19.01
C ARG A 277 -14.12 -3.18 19.15
N LEU A 278 -13.91 -1.94 19.57
CA LEU A 278 -12.60 -1.28 19.51
C LEU A 278 -12.00 -1.07 20.88
N GLY A 279 -12.83 -0.97 21.92
CA GLY A 279 -12.39 -0.67 23.27
C GLY A 279 -11.37 -1.69 23.77
N GLY A 280 -10.22 -1.20 24.21
CA GLY A 280 -9.13 -2.04 24.69
C GLY A 280 -8.25 -2.65 23.59
N LEU A 281 -8.52 -2.44 22.30
CA LEU A 281 -7.62 -2.83 21.22
C LEU A 281 -6.24 -2.22 21.48
N ASN A 282 -5.23 -3.09 21.58
CA ASN A 282 -3.84 -2.71 21.80
C ASN A 282 -2.97 -3.19 20.64
N TYR A 283 -2.15 -2.29 20.10
CA TYR A 283 -1.25 -2.57 18.99
C TYR A 283 0.02 -1.73 19.07
N SER A 284 1.09 -2.18 18.41
CA SER A 284 2.40 -1.53 18.36
C SER A 284 2.66 -0.91 17.00
N ALA A 285 3.45 0.16 16.99
CA ALA A 285 3.96 0.71 15.75
C ALA A 285 4.97 -0.28 15.15
N VAL A 286 4.80 -0.54 13.87
CA VAL A 286 5.61 -1.50 13.11
C VAL A 286 5.86 -0.95 11.71
N SER A 287 7.07 -1.12 11.21
CA SER A 287 7.39 -0.97 9.80
C SER A 287 8.11 -2.23 9.34
N LEU A 288 7.55 -2.93 8.37
CA LEU A 288 8.14 -4.15 7.83
C LEU A 288 8.18 -4.12 6.32
N GLU A 289 9.23 -4.73 5.77
CA GLU A 289 9.37 -5.03 4.36
C GLU A 289 9.62 -6.53 4.21
N MET A 290 8.84 -7.20 3.38
CA MET A 290 8.92 -8.65 3.22
C MET A 290 8.65 -9.04 1.75
N PRO A 291 8.97 -10.28 1.35
CA PRO A 291 8.50 -10.80 0.09
C PRO A 291 6.96 -10.71 0.03
N ALA A 292 6.41 -10.09 -1.02
CA ALA A 292 4.96 -9.91 -1.12
C ALA A 292 4.16 -11.20 -1.03
N GLU A 293 3.32 -11.33 -0.02
CA GLU A 293 2.36 -12.41 0.15
C GLU A 293 0.95 -11.94 -0.24
N ASN A 294 0.64 -10.64 -0.10
CA ASN A 294 -0.66 -10.03 -0.42
C ASN A 294 -1.84 -10.83 0.16
N ILE A 295 -1.68 -11.27 1.41
CA ILE A 295 -2.69 -12.01 2.18
C ILE A 295 -3.39 -11.06 3.16
N LEU A 296 -2.58 -10.22 3.82
CA LEU A 296 -3.04 -9.18 4.72
C LEU A 296 -3.69 -8.05 3.93
N GLU A 297 -4.71 -7.42 4.52
CA GLU A 297 -5.38 -6.26 3.96
C GLU A 297 -5.46 -5.12 4.98
N PRO A 298 -5.47 -3.85 4.52
CA PRO A 298 -5.70 -2.72 5.40
C PRO A 298 -6.92 -2.91 6.31
N GLY A 299 -6.70 -2.74 7.62
CA GLY A 299 -7.64 -3.04 8.70
C GLY A 299 -7.32 -4.32 9.47
N ASP A 300 -6.62 -5.30 8.88
CA ASP A 300 -6.28 -6.55 9.56
C ASP A 300 -5.37 -6.29 10.77
N VAL A 301 -5.70 -6.91 11.91
CA VAL A 301 -4.82 -6.97 13.08
C VAL A 301 -4.05 -8.29 13.00
N PHE A 302 -2.73 -8.23 12.98
CA PHE A 302 -1.86 -9.40 12.83
C PHE A 302 -0.77 -9.40 13.90
N THR A 303 -0.09 -10.53 14.03
CA THR A 303 1.02 -10.69 14.99
C THR A 303 2.34 -10.55 14.26
N VAL A 304 3.27 -9.79 14.82
CA VAL A 304 4.67 -9.76 14.37
C VAL A 304 5.55 -10.33 15.47
N GLU A 305 6.49 -11.20 15.08
CA GLU A 305 7.48 -11.80 15.97
C GLU A 305 8.83 -11.12 15.75
N ASP A 306 9.42 -10.59 16.82
CA ASP A 306 10.75 -9.96 16.83
C ASP A 306 11.87 -11.03 16.88
N ALA A 307 13.12 -10.63 16.68
CA ALA A 307 14.29 -11.51 16.66
C ALA A 307 14.50 -12.30 17.96
N ASP A 308 14.04 -11.77 19.10
CA ASP A 308 14.11 -12.42 20.41
C ASP A 308 12.92 -13.37 20.69
N GLY A 309 11.99 -13.51 19.74
CA GLY A 309 10.78 -14.31 19.85
C GLY A 309 9.60 -13.58 20.52
N THR A 310 9.76 -12.31 20.90
CA THR A 310 8.66 -11.50 21.44
C THR A 310 7.63 -11.23 20.36
N GLN A 311 6.36 -11.41 20.71
CA GLN A 311 5.24 -11.17 19.80
C GLN A 311 4.50 -9.89 20.15
N LYS A 312 4.20 -9.08 19.13
CA LYS A 312 3.38 -7.87 19.24
C LYS A 312 2.27 -7.87 18.22
N LYS A 313 1.14 -7.27 18.58
CA LYS A 313 0.04 -7.00 17.64
C LYS A 313 0.34 -5.75 16.84
N ALA A 314 0.04 -5.78 15.56
CA ALA A 314 0.15 -4.65 14.64
C ALA A 314 -1.11 -4.60 13.76
N ILE A 315 -1.39 -3.42 13.21
CA ILE A 315 -2.51 -3.21 12.30
C ILE A 315 -1.94 -2.92 10.92
N VAL A 316 -2.52 -3.49 9.87
CA VAL A 316 -2.21 -3.04 8.51
C VAL A 316 -2.88 -1.67 8.31
N MET A 317 -2.17 -0.59 8.62
CA MET A 317 -2.66 0.77 8.36
C MET A 317 -2.34 1.20 6.95
N GLU A 318 -1.10 0.95 6.51
CA GLU A 318 -0.66 1.17 5.14
C GLU A 318 -0.01 -0.10 4.61
N GLN A 319 -0.27 -0.39 3.34
CA GLN A 319 0.30 -1.50 2.60
C GLN A 319 0.75 -1.02 1.22
N GLU A 320 2.03 -1.20 0.92
CA GLU A 320 2.61 -0.96 -0.40
C GLU A 320 2.96 -2.31 -1.03
N LEU A 321 2.47 -2.56 -2.25
CA LEU A 321 2.82 -3.71 -3.07
C LEU A 321 3.61 -3.22 -4.28
N SER A 322 4.90 -3.50 -4.28
CA SER A 322 5.84 -3.02 -5.30
C SER A 322 6.43 -4.17 -6.08
N LEU A 323 6.17 -4.19 -7.39
CA LEU A 323 6.82 -5.06 -8.35
C LEU A 323 7.70 -4.20 -9.25
N THR A 324 9.00 -4.48 -9.29
CA THR A 324 9.91 -3.84 -10.24
C THR A 324 10.69 -4.89 -11.02
N CYS A 325 11.07 -4.55 -12.25
CA CYS A 325 11.84 -5.47 -13.10
C CYS A 325 13.22 -5.85 -12.54
N THR A 326 13.74 -5.11 -11.54
CA THR A 326 15.04 -5.36 -10.89
C THR A 326 14.93 -5.75 -9.41
N GLY A 327 13.87 -5.36 -8.71
CA GLY A 327 13.69 -5.58 -7.27
C GLY A 327 12.75 -6.72 -6.89
N GLY A 328 12.13 -7.39 -7.87
CA GLY A 328 11.19 -8.47 -7.60
C GLY A 328 9.86 -7.94 -7.04
N PHE A 329 9.14 -8.77 -6.28
CA PHE A 329 7.82 -8.43 -5.72
C PHE A 329 7.87 -8.35 -4.19
N VAL A 330 7.73 -7.12 -3.69
CA VAL A 330 7.90 -6.72 -2.30
C VAL A 330 6.59 -6.17 -1.74
N GLU A 331 6.35 -6.47 -0.47
CA GLU A 331 5.25 -5.92 0.31
C GLU A 331 5.82 -5.19 1.52
N LYS A 332 5.41 -3.94 1.67
CA LYS A 332 5.65 -3.17 2.89
C LYS A 332 4.36 -2.99 3.63
N ILE A 333 4.41 -3.15 4.94
CA ILE A 333 3.30 -2.88 5.84
C ILE A 333 3.80 -1.93 6.91
N SER A 334 3.05 -0.88 7.17
CA SER A 334 3.35 0.04 8.26
C SER A 334 2.12 0.31 9.12
N CYS A 335 2.43 0.56 10.40
CA CYS A 335 1.49 0.90 11.45
C CYS A 335 2.16 1.96 12.32
N THR A 336 1.48 3.07 12.52
CA THR A 336 1.87 4.11 13.49
C THR A 336 1.05 3.88 14.77
N ALA A 337 1.71 3.80 15.91
CA ALA A 337 1.06 3.77 17.22
C ALA A 337 1.32 5.10 17.90
N GLU A 338 0.27 5.86 18.16
CA GLU A 338 0.42 7.22 18.69
C GLU A 338 0.86 7.25 20.16
N SER A 339 1.54 8.33 20.50
CA SER A 339 1.36 9.03 21.78
C SER A 339 1.15 10.51 21.47
N LYS A 340 0.47 11.28 22.33
CA LYS A 340 0.22 12.74 22.17
C LYS A 340 1.40 13.58 21.65
N ALA A 341 2.64 13.13 21.82
CA ALA A 341 3.84 13.78 21.32
C ALA A 341 3.95 13.84 19.78
N GLN A 342 3.13 13.11 19.02
CA GLN A 342 3.16 13.10 17.55
C GLN A 342 2.07 13.96 16.87
N ASN A 343 1.22 14.67 17.62
CA ASN A 343 0.14 15.52 17.10
C ASN A 343 0.60 16.85 16.45
N ARG A 344 1.76 16.85 15.77
CA ARG A 344 2.24 17.97 14.94
C ARG A 344 2.65 17.56 13.52
N SER A 345 2.45 16.31 13.11
CA SER A 345 2.98 15.82 11.81
C SER A 345 2.09 16.07 10.59
N SER A 346 0.85 16.54 10.72
CA SER A 346 0.02 16.91 9.56
C SER A 346 0.55 18.16 8.84
N GLU A 347 1.17 19.10 9.58
CA GLU A 347 1.90 20.23 9.00
C GLU A 347 3.25 19.77 8.42
N ASN A 348 3.97 18.89 9.12
CA ASN A 348 5.25 18.35 8.63
C ASN A 348 5.11 17.37 7.46
N ARG A 349 3.93 16.79 7.20
CA ARG A 349 3.70 15.92 6.02
C ARG A 349 3.22 16.71 4.82
N THR A 350 2.55 17.85 5.00
CA THR A 350 2.40 18.80 3.89
C THR A 350 3.77 19.36 3.54
N GLU A 351 4.60 19.71 4.52
CA GLU A 351 6.01 20.04 4.26
C GLU A 351 6.84 18.83 3.81
N ALA A 352 6.62 17.58 4.21
CA ALA A 352 7.43 16.43 3.75
C ALA A 352 6.92 15.82 2.45
N VAL A 353 5.67 16.05 2.06
CA VAL A 353 5.11 15.74 0.74
C VAL A 353 5.37 16.91 -0.21
N GLU A 354 5.25 18.16 0.21
CA GLU A 354 5.73 19.31 -0.57
C GLU A 354 7.25 19.35 -0.61
N THR A 355 7.98 18.89 0.42
CA THR A 355 9.42 18.66 0.34
C THR A 355 9.67 17.40 -0.48
N ALA A 356 9.04 16.24 -0.34
CA ALA A 356 9.26 15.13 -1.29
C ALA A 356 8.88 15.47 -2.75
N VAL A 357 7.96 16.41 -2.98
CA VAL A 357 7.55 16.91 -4.30
C VAL A 357 8.45 18.08 -4.79
N ASN A 358 8.97 18.94 -3.89
CA ASN A 358 9.86 20.08 -4.18
C ASN A 358 11.36 19.75 -4.02
N SER A 359 11.75 19.02 -2.98
CA SER A 359 12.84 18.03 -2.99
C SER A 359 12.45 16.83 -3.87
N LYS A 360 12.18 17.14 -5.14
CA LYS A 360 12.98 16.47 -6.16
C LYS A 360 14.44 16.69 -5.76
N SER A 361 14.97 15.80 -4.93
CA SER A 361 16.31 15.30 -5.20
C SER A 361 16.19 14.85 -6.64
N SER A 362 16.61 15.75 -7.52
CA SER A 362 16.93 15.38 -8.88
C SER A 362 17.78 14.15 -8.67
N TYR A 363 17.31 12.97 -9.04
CA TYR A 363 18.24 11.89 -9.32
C TYR A 363 19.15 12.51 -10.37
N SER A 364 20.30 13.01 -9.95
CA SER A 364 21.31 13.44 -10.87
C SER A 364 21.81 12.14 -11.45
N THR A 365 21.21 11.75 -12.56
CA THR A 365 21.73 10.66 -13.38
C THR A 365 23.05 11.16 -13.93
N HIS A 366 24.12 10.94 -13.18
CA HIS A 366 25.46 11.19 -13.66
C HIS A 366 25.78 10.07 -14.64
N LEU A 367 25.83 10.41 -15.93
CA LEU A 367 26.41 9.53 -16.93
C LEU A 367 27.91 9.40 -16.62
N VAL A 368 28.29 8.33 -15.93
CA VAL A 368 29.70 7.97 -15.78
C VAL A 368 30.15 7.38 -17.11
N THR A 369 30.66 8.25 -17.97
CA THR A 369 31.32 7.83 -19.20
C THR A 369 32.75 7.44 -18.81
N ASN A 370 33.11 6.17 -18.95
CA ASN A 370 34.50 5.75 -18.75
C ASN A 370 35.40 6.61 -19.65
N ALA A 371 36.34 7.34 -19.04
CA ALA A 371 37.22 8.27 -19.75
C ALA A 371 38.15 7.57 -20.77
N GLN A 372 38.24 6.24 -20.73
CA GLN A 372 38.94 5.40 -21.69
C GLN A 372 38.14 4.11 -21.96
N PRO A 373 38.12 3.60 -23.21
CA PRO A 373 37.59 2.26 -23.47
C PRO A 373 38.38 1.25 -22.64
N LEU A 374 37.68 0.47 -21.80
CA LEU A 374 38.24 -0.68 -21.10
C LEU A 374 38.81 -1.63 -22.16
N LYS A 375 40.14 -1.68 -22.26
CA LYS A 375 40.84 -2.70 -23.05
C LYS A 375 40.81 -3.99 -22.25
N PHE A 376 40.07 -4.96 -22.78
CA PHE A 376 40.06 -6.33 -22.26
C PHE A 376 41.28 -7.05 -22.84
N ASP A 377 42.39 -7.02 -22.10
CA ASP A 377 43.44 -8.01 -22.34
C ASP A 377 42.93 -9.33 -21.76
N SER A 378 42.85 -10.32 -22.66
CA SER A 378 42.43 -11.70 -22.43
C SER A 378 42.89 -12.24 -21.08
N ILE A 379 41.99 -12.50 -20.13
CA ILE A 379 42.33 -13.30 -18.95
C ILE A 379 41.18 -14.22 -18.55
N GLU A 380 41.51 -15.52 -18.58
CA GLU A 380 40.92 -16.61 -17.83
C GLU A 380 40.83 -16.26 -16.34
N ARG A 381 39.69 -15.73 -15.89
CA ARG A 381 39.08 -15.83 -14.54
C ARG A 381 38.04 -14.72 -14.42
N GLY A 382 36.77 -15.11 -14.21
CA GLY A 382 35.60 -14.24 -14.22
C GLY A 382 35.52 -13.27 -13.04
N LEU A 383 36.34 -12.21 -13.06
CA LEU A 383 36.20 -11.06 -12.16
C LEU A 383 35.94 -9.77 -12.94
N LEU A 384 34.90 -9.06 -12.53
CA LEU A 384 34.57 -7.72 -13.00
C LEU A 384 34.82 -6.72 -11.86
N SER A 385 35.61 -5.67 -12.13
CA SER A 385 35.92 -4.60 -11.15
C SER A 385 35.19 -3.32 -11.54
N VAL A 386 34.42 -2.76 -10.61
CA VAL A 386 33.76 -1.45 -10.75
C VAL A 386 34.36 -0.50 -9.72
N ASP A 387 34.87 0.65 -10.15
CA ASP A 387 35.53 1.65 -9.31
C ASP A 387 34.81 2.99 -9.44
N PHE A 388 34.45 3.59 -8.31
CA PHE A 388 33.74 4.87 -8.25
C PHE A 388 34.24 5.71 -7.07
N LYS A 389 34.12 7.03 -7.21
CA LYS A 389 34.56 8.04 -6.24
C LYS A 389 33.38 8.60 -5.46
N VAL A 390 33.55 8.83 -4.16
CA VAL A 390 32.51 9.38 -3.28
C VAL A 390 32.92 10.78 -2.81
N ASP A 391 32.10 11.79 -3.08
CA ASP A 391 32.39 13.18 -2.69
C ASP A 391 31.63 13.64 -1.41
N SER A 392 30.70 12.83 -0.86
CA SER A 392 30.09 13.04 0.46
C SER A 392 29.56 11.73 1.06
N ALA A 393 29.75 11.54 2.38
CA ALA A 393 29.46 10.30 3.11
C ALA A 393 28.01 10.22 3.62
N ASP A 394 27.04 10.35 2.72
CA ASP A 394 25.63 10.05 3.06
C ASP A 394 25.42 8.53 3.09
N SER A 395 24.95 8.02 4.22
CA SER A 395 24.77 6.58 4.51
C SER A 395 23.66 5.92 3.69
N ASP A 396 22.82 6.70 3.01
CA ASP A 396 21.57 6.23 2.41
C ASP A 396 21.64 6.12 0.88
N VAL A 397 22.84 6.25 0.31
CA VAL A 397 23.05 6.21 -1.14
C VAL A 397 23.22 4.76 -1.61
N LEU A 398 22.55 4.38 -2.70
CA LEU A 398 22.74 3.12 -3.41
C LEU A 398 23.48 3.40 -4.71
N PHE A 399 24.63 2.77 -4.93
CA PHE A 399 25.18 2.70 -6.29
C PHE A 399 24.35 1.68 -7.08
N SER A 400 23.69 2.15 -8.13
CA SER A 400 22.95 1.34 -9.09
C SER A 400 23.47 1.58 -10.50
N GLY A 401 23.94 0.52 -11.14
CA GLY A 401 24.48 0.57 -12.50
C GLY A 401 24.10 -0.67 -13.28
N SER A 402 24.16 -0.59 -14.61
CA SER A 402 23.96 -1.75 -15.47
C SER A 402 25.08 -1.84 -16.47
N GLN A 403 25.62 -3.05 -16.66
CA GLN A 403 26.65 -3.31 -17.64
C GLN A 403 26.16 -4.36 -18.63
N LEU A 404 26.24 -4.03 -19.91
CA LEU A 404 26.10 -5.03 -20.97
C LEU A 404 27.40 -5.82 -21.10
N CYS A 405 27.30 -7.13 -21.05
CA CYS A 405 28.40 -8.05 -21.31
C CYS A 405 27.98 -9.15 -22.28
N SER A 406 28.96 -9.75 -22.95
CA SER A 406 28.78 -10.98 -23.74
C SER A 406 29.62 -12.07 -23.11
N ILE A 407 28.97 -13.16 -22.73
CA ILE A 407 29.60 -14.30 -22.06
C ILE A 407 29.68 -15.46 -23.06
N SER A 408 30.87 -16.03 -23.24
CA SER A 408 31.14 -17.06 -24.26
C SER A 408 30.77 -18.48 -23.83
N GLY A 409 30.58 -18.74 -22.53
CA GLY A 409 30.23 -20.04 -21.98
C GLY A 409 29.54 -19.88 -20.62
N ALA A 410 28.64 -20.81 -20.27
CA ALA A 410 27.95 -20.72 -18.98
C ALA A 410 28.94 -20.79 -17.81
N GLY A 411 28.76 -19.93 -16.81
CA GLY A 411 29.64 -19.86 -15.65
C GLY A 411 29.17 -18.86 -14.61
N THR A 412 29.83 -18.87 -13.46
CA THR A 412 29.59 -17.90 -12.38
C THR A 412 30.49 -16.69 -12.58
N VAL A 413 29.91 -15.49 -12.54
CA VAL A 413 30.62 -14.21 -12.54
C VAL A 413 30.64 -13.66 -11.13
N GLY A 414 31.84 -13.43 -10.58
CA GLY A 414 32.02 -12.71 -9.33
C GLY A 414 32.20 -11.22 -9.59
N ILE A 415 31.52 -10.39 -8.80
CA ILE A 415 31.61 -8.94 -8.88
C ILE A 415 32.42 -8.43 -7.69
N VAL A 416 33.40 -7.56 -7.94
CA VAL A 416 34.16 -6.87 -6.89
C VAL A 416 33.94 -5.38 -7.04
N TYR A 417 33.37 -4.78 -5.99
CA TYR A 417 33.25 -3.33 -5.88
C TYR A 417 34.52 -2.74 -5.29
N LYS A 418 34.95 -1.60 -5.84
CA LYS A 418 35.99 -0.75 -5.26
C LYS A 418 35.41 0.63 -5.00
N VAL A 419 35.68 1.16 -3.82
CA VAL A 419 35.34 2.53 -3.43
C VAL A 419 36.66 3.25 -3.20
N ASP A 420 36.90 4.33 -3.95
CA ASP A 420 38.17 5.05 -3.93
C ASP A 420 39.39 4.14 -4.10
N GLY A 421 39.28 3.13 -4.99
CA GLY A 421 40.33 2.14 -5.26
C GLY A 421 40.46 1.03 -4.21
N ALA A 422 39.75 1.08 -3.07
CA ALA A 422 39.77 0.05 -2.04
C ALA A 422 38.69 -1.03 -2.27
N PRO A 423 39.05 -2.32 -2.37
CA PRO A 423 38.09 -3.39 -2.58
C PRO A 423 37.16 -3.58 -1.38
N GLN A 424 35.89 -3.79 -1.68
CA GLN A 424 34.85 -4.03 -0.68
C GLN A 424 34.66 -5.53 -0.43
N ASP A 425 34.23 -5.87 0.78
CA ASP A 425 34.02 -7.26 1.19
C ASP A 425 32.72 -7.85 0.60
N PHE A 426 31.80 -7.00 0.14
CA PHE A 426 30.61 -7.41 -0.61
C PHE A 426 30.97 -7.86 -2.03
N LYS A 427 30.82 -9.16 -2.30
CA LYS A 427 31.20 -9.81 -3.56
C LYS A 427 30.06 -10.70 -4.08
N PRO A 428 29.00 -10.10 -4.67
CA PRO A 428 27.91 -10.89 -5.20
C PRO A 428 28.40 -11.72 -6.40
N GLU A 429 27.83 -12.91 -6.52
CA GLU A 429 28.08 -13.84 -7.61
C GLU A 429 26.79 -14.05 -8.40
N GLN A 430 26.90 -14.11 -9.72
CA GLN A 430 25.77 -14.37 -10.61
C GLN A 430 26.09 -15.50 -11.58
N LEU A 431 25.20 -16.49 -11.66
CA LEU A 431 25.29 -17.54 -12.66
C LEU A 431 24.75 -17.00 -13.99
N LEU A 432 25.56 -17.05 -15.04
CA LEU A 432 25.21 -16.59 -16.38
C LEU A 432 25.40 -17.72 -17.40
N THR A 433 24.47 -17.82 -18.36
CA THR A 433 24.61 -18.72 -19.51
C THR A 433 25.41 -18.06 -20.63
N ALA A 434 25.79 -18.79 -21.68
CA ALA A 434 26.39 -18.17 -22.86
C ALA A 434 25.39 -17.20 -23.52
N GLY A 435 25.83 -15.99 -23.88
CA GLY A 435 24.98 -14.97 -24.50
C GLY A 435 25.25 -13.55 -24.04
N LYS A 436 24.40 -12.62 -24.50
CA LYS A 436 24.43 -11.22 -24.04
C LYS A 436 23.61 -11.10 -22.78
N HIS A 437 24.18 -10.45 -21.76
CA HIS A 437 23.53 -10.23 -20.48
C HIS A 437 23.64 -8.77 -20.08
N VAL A 438 22.68 -8.33 -19.28
CA VAL A 438 22.76 -7.08 -18.53
C VAL A 438 23.04 -7.50 -17.09
N ILE A 439 24.23 -7.18 -16.60
CA ILE A 439 24.59 -7.38 -15.20
C ILE A 439 24.18 -6.11 -14.46
N ALA A 440 23.22 -6.25 -13.55
CA ALA A 440 22.85 -5.18 -12.65
C ALA A 440 23.83 -5.13 -11.48
N HIS A 441 24.37 -3.95 -11.23
CA HIS A 441 25.24 -3.66 -10.10
C HIS A 441 24.43 -2.90 -9.07
N ALA A 442 24.33 -3.46 -7.86
CA ALA A 442 23.72 -2.80 -6.71
C ALA A 442 24.71 -2.87 -5.55
N PHE A 443 25.24 -1.73 -5.13
CA PHE A 443 26.13 -1.64 -3.99
C PHE A 443 25.58 -0.60 -2.99
N PRO A 444 25.12 -1.03 -1.80
CA PRO A 444 24.70 -0.12 -0.74
C PRO A 444 25.92 0.64 -0.20
N MET A 445 25.91 1.97 -0.30
CA MET A 445 27.06 2.79 0.13
C MET A 445 27.27 2.74 1.64
N ALA A 446 26.24 2.41 2.42
CA ALA A 446 26.35 2.11 3.86
C ALA A 446 27.42 1.06 4.18
N LEU A 447 27.67 0.10 3.27
CA LEU A 447 28.69 -0.94 3.45
C LEU A 447 30.12 -0.40 3.33
N ALA A 448 30.32 0.78 2.73
CA ALA A 448 31.61 1.44 2.64
C ALA A 448 31.92 2.30 3.89
N VAL A 449 30.91 2.74 4.64
CA VAL A 449 31.05 3.65 5.82
C VAL A 449 31.50 2.89 7.09
N GLY A 450 31.88 1.62 6.96
CA GLY A 450 32.26 0.72 8.07
C GLY A 450 33.75 0.42 8.21
N LYS A 451 34.68 1.22 7.66
CA LYS A 451 36.13 1.12 7.91
C LYS A 451 36.82 2.47 8.03
#